data_AF-A0AAV7M8J8-F1
#
_entry.id   AF-A0AAV7M8J8-F1
#
_cell.length_a   1.000
_cell.length_b   1.000
_cell.length_c   1.000
_cell.angle_alpha   90.00
_cell.angle_beta   90.00
_cell.angle_gamma   90.00
#
_symmetry.space_group_name_H-M   'P 1'
#
loop_
_entity.id
_entity.type
_entity.pdbx_description
1 polymer ?
#
loop_
_entity_poly.entity_id
_entity_poly.type
_entity_poly.pdbx_seq_one_letter_code
_entity_poly.pdbx_strand_id
1 'polypeptide(L)'
;MSGSLPGSIPIDSVVASLVGRTFLTEDAIIKDATDKKIDSALRKVYSGSHLALRAGIYCSYVSQILLTDIKKFFSAVDDSSDCSSLLDNIEKQVEFMSNIVFDVVCTSVLNGGACIVARRNVIQKNGRTDAAQKSSALRLPFQGSKIFGSEFEDCMHKLLNQSGLDKVILQKHYFFH
;
A
#
# COMPACT_ATOMS: atom_id res chain seq x y z
N MET A 1 -38.47 44.54 -14.32
CA MET A 1 -38.05 43.96 -15.62
C MET A 1 -36.54 43.78 -15.59
N SER A 2 -36.06 42.57 -15.29
CA SER A 2 -34.65 42.19 -15.47
C SER A 2 -34.66 40.77 -16.02
N GLY A 3 -34.38 40.67 -17.32
CA GLY A 3 -34.38 39.41 -18.06
C GLY A 3 -33.16 38.57 -17.69
N SER A 4 -33.39 37.30 -17.38
CA SER A 4 -32.35 36.28 -17.31
C SER A 4 -32.10 35.73 -18.71
N LEU A 5 -30.88 35.90 -19.21
CA LEU A 5 -30.39 35.27 -20.44
C LEU A 5 -30.38 33.74 -20.32
N PRO A 6 -30.84 32.99 -21.32
CA PRO A 6 -30.72 31.54 -21.37
C PRO A 6 -29.34 31.16 -21.92
N GLY A 7 -28.55 30.36 -21.20
CA GLY A 7 -27.41 29.67 -21.81
C GLY A 7 -26.09 29.61 -21.07
N SER A 8 -25.98 29.99 -19.80
CA SER A 8 -24.86 29.55 -18.96
C SER A 8 -25.33 28.43 -18.06
N ILE A 9 -24.98 27.19 -18.42
CA ILE A 9 -24.91 26.13 -17.40
C ILE A 9 -23.89 26.67 -16.39
N PRO A 10 -24.27 26.93 -15.13
CA PRO A 10 -23.31 27.44 -14.16
C PRO A 10 -22.16 26.45 -14.13
N ILE A 11 -20.93 26.92 -14.34
CA ILE A 11 -19.74 26.07 -14.17
C ILE A 11 -19.80 25.40 -12.80
N ASP A 12 -20.40 26.08 -11.81
CA ASP A 12 -20.73 25.56 -10.49
C ASP A 12 -21.65 24.34 -10.47
N SER A 13 -22.59 24.16 -11.42
CA SER A 13 -23.45 22.96 -11.46
C SER A 13 -22.73 21.79 -12.13
N VAL A 14 -21.88 22.05 -13.12
CA VAL A 14 -21.03 21.02 -13.73
C VAL A 14 -19.96 20.58 -12.74
N VAL A 15 -19.29 21.53 -12.08
CA VAL A 15 -18.33 21.29 -11.01
C VAL A 15 -19.01 20.66 -9.80
N ALA A 16 -20.22 21.07 -9.40
CA ALA A 16 -20.97 20.41 -8.32
C ALA A 16 -21.47 19.02 -8.71
N SER A 17 -21.80 18.76 -9.99
CA SER A 17 -22.11 17.40 -10.45
C SER A 17 -20.86 16.54 -10.56
N LEU A 18 -19.72 17.15 -10.93
CA LEU A 18 -18.43 16.50 -10.99
C LEU A 18 -17.98 16.17 -9.57
N VAL A 19 -18.07 17.11 -8.63
CA VAL A 19 -17.86 16.97 -7.18
C VAL A 19 -18.88 16.00 -6.59
N GLY A 20 -20.15 16.02 -6.96
CA GLY A 20 -21.13 15.02 -6.50
C GLY A 20 -20.91 13.62 -7.07
N ARG A 21 -20.21 13.50 -8.22
CA ARG A 21 -19.76 12.23 -8.81
C ARG A 21 -18.35 11.80 -8.37
N THR A 22 -17.51 12.73 -7.89
CA THR A 22 -16.11 12.46 -7.49
C THR A 22 -15.94 12.43 -5.97
N PHE A 23 -16.66 13.27 -5.24
CA PHE A 23 -16.95 13.18 -3.81
C PHE A 23 -18.31 12.50 -3.60
N LEU A 24 -18.42 11.28 -4.10
CA LEU A 24 -19.36 10.38 -3.48
C LEU A 24 -18.79 10.09 -2.10
N THR A 25 -19.48 10.51 -1.04
CA THR A 25 -19.21 10.01 0.30
C THR A 25 -19.14 8.48 0.20
N GLU A 26 -17.93 7.93 0.35
CA GLU A 26 -17.58 6.57 -0.08
C GLU A 26 -18.47 5.50 0.61
N ASP A 27 -19.00 5.84 1.78
CA ASP A 27 -19.95 5.04 2.53
C ASP A 27 -21.32 4.81 1.85
N ALA A 28 -21.72 5.66 0.90
CA ALA A 28 -23.03 5.57 0.24
C ALA A 28 -23.04 4.61 -0.97
N ILE A 29 -21.88 4.33 -1.58
CA ILE A 29 -21.75 3.45 -2.76
C ILE A 29 -21.49 2.01 -2.34
N ILE A 30 -20.66 1.84 -1.32
CA ILE A 30 -20.19 0.53 -0.91
C ILE A 30 -21.16 -0.06 0.12
N LYS A 31 -22.23 -0.69 -0.37
CA LYS A 31 -23.24 -1.32 0.49
C LYS A 31 -22.78 -2.66 1.09
N ASP A 32 -21.87 -3.36 0.42
CA ASP A 32 -21.36 -4.66 0.88
C ASP A 32 -20.24 -4.46 1.93
N ALA A 33 -20.40 -5.11 3.08
CA ALA A 33 -19.41 -5.12 4.15
C ALA A 33 -18.04 -5.67 3.68
N THR A 34 -18.02 -6.56 2.69
CA THR A 34 -16.78 -7.09 2.09
C THR A 34 -16.06 -6.03 1.27
N ASP A 35 -16.82 -5.27 0.48
CA ASP A 35 -16.26 -4.19 -0.32
C ASP A 35 -15.74 -3.06 0.56
N LYS A 36 -16.37 -2.78 1.72
CA LYS A 36 -15.84 -1.83 2.71
C LYS A 36 -14.48 -2.28 3.27
N LYS A 37 -14.30 -3.58 3.50
CA LYS A 37 -13.01 -4.14 3.96
C LYS A 37 -11.93 -4.04 2.89
N ILE A 38 -12.29 -4.28 1.63
CA ILE A 38 -11.36 -4.14 0.49
C ILE A 38 -10.95 -2.68 0.33
N ASP A 39 -11.91 -1.76 0.34
CA ASP A 39 -11.65 -0.33 0.23
C ASP A 39 -10.77 0.18 1.39
N SER A 40 -11.07 -0.19 2.63
CA SER A 40 -10.23 0.14 3.80
C SER A 40 -8.79 -0.36 3.64
N ALA A 41 -8.60 -1.56 3.10
CA ALA A 41 -7.28 -2.10 2.82
C ALA A 41 -6.56 -1.33 1.71
N LEU A 42 -7.25 -0.97 0.63
CA LEU A 42 -6.69 -0.16 -0.46
C LEU A 42 -6.30 1.25 0.01
N ARG A 43 -7.08 1.88 0.89
CA ARG A 43 -6.72 3.16 1.53
C ARG A 43 -5.41 3.07 2.29
N LYS A 44 -5.22 2.00 3.07
CA LYS A 44 -3.96 1.76 3.79
C LYS A 44 -2.78 1.65 2.83
N VAL A 45 -2.95 0.91 1.75
CA VAL A 45 -1.92 0.78 0.69
C VAL A 45 -1.61 2.13 0.06
N TYR A 46 -2.64 2.93 -0.24
CA TYR A 46 -2.47 4.28 -0.79
C TYR A 46 -1.70 5.19 0.17
N SER A 47 -2.11 5.25 1.44
CA SER A 47 -1.43 6.05 2.47
C SER A 47 0.01 5.63 2.68
N GLY A 48 0.30 4.33 2.76
CA GLY A 48 1.67 3.85 2.91
C GLY A 48 2.52 4.07 1.66
N SER A 49 1.94 3.96 0.46
CA SER A 49 2.63 4.28 -0.79
C SER A 49 2.98 5.76 -0.90
N HIS A 50 2.06 6.62 -0.45
CA HIS A 50 2.30 8.05 -0.36
C HIS A 50 3.43 8.39 0.62
N LEU A 51 3.48 7.73 1.78
CA LEU A 51 4.58 7.88 2.73
C LEU A 51 5.92 7.44 2.13
N ALA A 52 5.95 6.30 1.43
CA ALA A 52 7.14 5.82 0.73
C ALA A 52 7.63 6.79 -0.34
N LEU A 53 6.71 7.41 -1.08
CA LEU A 53 7.07 8.45 -2.07
C LEU A 53 7.69 9.67 -1.40
N ARG A 54 7.10 10.17 -0.31
CA ARG A 54 7.66 11.31 0.44
C ARG A 54 9.04 10.99 1.01
N ALA A 55 9.21 9.81 1.57
CA ALA A 55 10.50 9.30 2.02
C ALA A 55 11.53 9.28 0.88
N GLY A 56 11.16 8.79 -0.30
CA GLY A 56 12.02 8.81 -1.49
C GLY A 56 12.45 10.22 -1.90
N ILE A 57 11.54 11.19 -1.85
CA ILE A 57 11.85 12.61 -2.14
C ILE A 57 12.86 13.15 -1.12
N TYR A 58 12.64 12.92 0.18
CA TYR A 58 13.56 13.40 1.23
C TYR A 58 14.93 12.72 1.14
N CYS A 59 14.99 11.40 0.93
CA CYS A 59 16.24 10.68 0.73
C CYS A 59 17.00 11.18 -0.51
N SER A 60 16.31 11.47 -1.62
CA SER A 60 16.92 12.02 -2.82
C SER A 60 17.52 13.40 -2.55
N TYR A 61 16.78 14.28 -1.87
CA TYR A 61 17.24 15.60 -1.49
C TYR A 61 18.47 15.55 -0.57
N VAL A 62 18.41 14.74 0.49
CA VAL A 62 19.54 14.59 1.44
C VAL A 62 20.74 13.93 0.77
N SER A 63 20.54 12.99 -0.17
CA SER A 63 21.65 12.40 -0.94
C SER A 63 22.42 13.44 -1.76
N GLN A 64 21.74 14.44 -2.32
CA GLN A 64 22.40 15.53 -3.06
C GLN A 64 23.21 16.43 -2.14
N ILE A 65 22.68 16.73 -0.95
CA ILE A 65 23.40 17.50 0.07
C ILE A 65 24.62 16.71 0.55
N LEU A 66 24.45 15.42 0.86
CA LEU A 66 25.51 14.52 1.28
C LEU A 66 26.64 14.47 0.26
N LEU A 67 26.33 14.32 -1.03
CA LEU A 67 27.34 14.36 -2.07
C LEU A 67 28.09 15.71 -2.11
N THR A 68 27.39 16.80 -1.84
CA THR A 68 27.98 18.15 -1.79
C THR A 68 28.90 18.31 -0.58
N ASP A 69 28.47 17.85 0.59
CA ASP A 69 29.23 17.95 1.83
C ASP A 69 30.45 17.00 1.83
N ILE A 70 30.33 15.81 1.23
CA ILE A 70 31.47 14.92 0.97
C ILE A 70 32.51 15.61 0.07
N LYS A 71 32.08 16.29 -1.00
CA LYS A 71 33.00 17.04 -1.87
C LYS A 71 33.71 18.16 -1.11
N LYS A 72 32.97 18.94 -0.30
CA LYS A 72 33.56 19.97 0.57
C LYS A 72 34.54 19.38 1.57
N PHE A 73 34.22 18.23 2.15
CA PHE A 73 35.08 17.53 3.08
C PHE A 73 36.43 17.18 2.43
N PHE A 74 36.43 16.59 1.23
CA PHE A 74 37.69 16.29 0.53
C PHE A 74 38.51 17.55 0.22
N SER A 75 37.87 18.62 -0.24
CA SER A 75 38.58 19.90 -0.45
C SER A 75 39.15 20.48 0.85
N ALA A 76 38.40 20.40 1.95
CA ALA A 76 38.81 20.91 3.26
C ALA A 76 39.98 20.10 3.85
N VAL A 77 40.02 18.79 3.60
CA VAL A 77 41.14 17.91 3.97
C VAL A 77 42.40 18.27 3.17
N ASP A 78 42.28 18.49 1.86
CA ASP A 78 43.39 18.92 1.01
C ASP A 78 43.97 20.27 1.46
N ASP A 79 43.12 21.17 1.93
CA ASP A 79 43.49 22.48 2.46
C ASP A 79 43.98 22.43 3.94
N SER A 80 44.06 21.25 4.56
CA SER A 80 44.44 21.04 5.97
C SER A 80 43.59 21.83 7.00
N SER A 81 42.32 22.06 6.65
CA SER A 81 41.35 22.77 7.49
C SER A 81 40.59 21.85 8.43
N ASP A 82 40.02 22.40 9.51
CA ASP A 82 39.21 21.62 10.46
C ASP A 82 37.90 21.13 9.79
N CYS A 83 37.80 19.82 9.64
CA CYS A 83 36.68 19.15 8.98
C CYS A 83 35.66 18.53 9.95
N SER A 84 35.84 18.70 11.27
CA SER A 84 35.00 18.06 12.30
C SER A 84 33.51 18.33 12.09
N SER A 85 33.13 19.59 11.89
CA SER A 85 31.74 19.99 11.65
C SER A 85 31.12 19.42 10.37
N LEU A 86 31.93 19.21 9.32
CA LEU A 86 31.47 18.58 8.08
C LEU A 86 31.23 17.09 8.27
N LEU A 87 32.12 16.42 9.01
CA LEU A 87 31.97 15.00 9.33
C LEU A 87 30.72 14.74 10.19
N ASP A 88 30.47 15.58 11.21
CA ASP A 88 29.25 15.52 12.03
C ASP A 88 27.98 15.70 11.19
N ASN A 89 28.01 16.58 10.19
CA ASN A 89 26.86 16.80 9.29
C ASN A 89 26.64 15.60 8.37
N ILE A 90 27.70 15.01 7.82
CA ILE A 90 27.65 13.80 7.00
C ILE A 90 27.07 12.64 7.82
N GLU A 91 27.51 12.45 9.06
CA GLU A 91 27.00 11.40 9.95
C GLU A 91 25.49 11.54 10.20
N LYS A 92 25.03 12.75 10.54
CA LYS A 92 23.59 13.06 10.74
C LYS A 92 22.77 12.80 9.48
N GLN A 93 23.30 13.11 8.30
CA GLN A 93 22.62 12.87 7.03
C GLN A 93 22.47 11.37 6.74
N VAL A 94 23.52 10.58 7.01
CA VAL A 94 23.50 9.11 6.86
C VAL A 94 22.53 8.47 7.87
N GLU A 95 22.55 8.92 9.11
CA GLU A 95 21.61 8.47 10.15
C GLU A 95 20.17 8.76 9.74
N PHE A 96 19.88 10.00 9.31
CA PHE A 96 18.56 10.40 8.83
C PHE A 96 18.07 9.53 7.67
N MET A 97 18.92 9.30 6.66
CA MET A 97 18.57 8.45 5.52
C MET A 97 18.33 7.00 5.94
N SER A 98 19.14 6.46 6.85
CA SER A 98 18.99 5.09 7.36
C SER A 98 17.67 4.90 8.10
N ASN A 99 17.30 5.86 8.95
CA ASN A 99 16.02 5.85 9.66
C ASN A 99 14.83 5.89 8.69
N ILE A 100 14.89 6.76 7.68
CA ILE A 100 13.83 6.83 6.67
C ILE A 100 13.71 5.52 5.88
N VAL A 101 14.83 4.92 5.48
CA VAL A 101 14.81 3.64 4.74
C VAL A 101 14.17 2.54 5.59
N PHE A 102 14.50 2.48 6.89
CA PHE A 102 13.87 1.54 7.80
C PHE A 102 12.35 1.75 7.90
N ASP A 103 11.90 3.01 8.02
CA ASP A 103 10.47 3.34 8.07
C ASP A 103 9.75 2.96 6.77
N VAL A 104 10.40 3.14 5.62
CA VAL A 104 9.87 2.70 4.31
C VAL A 104 9.73 1.19 4.25
N VAL A 105 10.73 0.44 4.74
CA VAL A 105 10.66 -1.03 4.79
C VAL A 105 9.50 -1.48 5.68
N CYS A 106 9.40 -0.94 6.90
CA CYS A 106 8.31 -1.23 7.82
C CYS A 106 6.93 -0.92 7.19
N THR A 107 6.81 0.25 6.56
CA THR A 107 5.58 0.65 5.86
C THR A 107 5.26 -0.26 4.68
N SER A 108 6.28 -0.70 3.92
CA SER A 108 6.12 -1.60 2.78
C SER A 108 5.62 -2.98 3.22
N VAL A 109 6.10 -3.49 4.34
CA VAL A 109 5.61 -4.74 4.93
C VAL A 109 4.14 -4.62 5.35
N LEU A 110 3.77 -3.52 6.02
CA LEU A 110 2.38 -3.25 6.42
C LEU A 110 1.46 -3.10 5.22
N ASN A 111 1.91 -2.43 4.16
CA ASN A 111 1.21 -2.31 2.88
C ASN A 111 1.02 -3.68 2.22
N GLY A 112 2.06 -4.52 2.20
CA GLY A 112 1.97 -5.90 1.73
C GLY A 112 0.90 -6.68 2.48
N GLY A 113 0.87 -6.56 3.81
CA GLY A 113 -0.19 -7.13 4.66
C GLY A 113 -1.59 -6.65 4.27
N ALA A 114 -1.78 -5.35 4.06
CA ALA A 114 -3.05 -4.78 3.62
C ALA A 114 -3.47 -5.30 2.22
N CYS A 115 -2.53 -5.41 1.28
CA CYS A 115 -2.77 -6.03 -0.03
C CYS A 115 -3.24 -7.49 0.11
N ILE A 116 -2.60 -8.28 0.97
CA ILE A 116 -2.99 -9.67 1.21
C ILE A 116 -4.39 -9.75 1.82
N VAL A 117 -4.72 -8.89 2.78
CA VAL A 117 -6.08 -8.82 3.35
C VAL A 117 -7.10 -8.49 2.26
N ALA A 118 -6.83 -7.51 1.39
CA ALA A 118 -7.71 -7.18 0.27
C ALA A 118 -7.90 -8.38 -0.66
N ARG A 119 -6.81 -9.03 -1.09
CA ARG A 119 -6.84 -10.21 -1.97
C ARG A 119 -7.62 -11.36 -1.36
N ARG A 120 -7.45 -11.65 -0.07
CA ARG A 120 -8.22 -12.68 0.63
C ARG A 120 -9.72 -12.37 0.63
N ASN A 121 -10.10 -11.12 0.90
CA ASN A 121 -11.52 -10.71 0.87
C ASN A 121 -12.11 -10.84 -0.54
N VAL A 122 -11.36 -10.47 -1.59
CA VAL A 122 -11.79 -10.64 -3.00
C VAL A 122 -12.04 -12.13 -3.32
N ILE A 123 -11.10 -13.00 -2.97
CA ILE A 123 -11.22 -14.46 -3.24
C ILE A 123 -12.43 -15.05 -2.49
N GLN A 124 -12.61 -14.67 -1.22
CA GLN A 124 -13.70 -15.18 -0.39
C GLN A 124 -15.08 -14.60 -0.75
N LYS A 125 -15.14 -13.42 -1.40
CA LYS A 125 -16.41 -12.80 -1.83
C LYS A 125 -17.22 -13.74 -2.73
N ASN A 126 -16.54 -14.41 -3.66
CA ASN A 126 -17.16 -15.35 -4.60
C ASN A 126 -17.16 -16.81 -4.10
N GLY A 127 -16.56 -17.08 -2.94
CA GLY A 127 -16.50 -18.40 -2.34
C GLY A 127 -17.80 -18.80 -1.65
N ARG A 128 -18.23 -20.06 -1.85
CA ARG A 128 -19.41 -20.67 -1.20
C ARG A 128 -19.18 -21.12 0.26
N THR A 129 -18.15 -20.60 0.91
CA THR A 129 -17.80 -20.96 2.29
C THR A 129 -18.64 -20.21 3.31
N ASP A 130 -18.86 -20.82 4.47
CA ASP A 130 -19.59 -20.19 5.57
C ASP A 130 -18.81 -19.01 6.17
N ALA A 131 -19.52 -18.06 6.79
CA ALA A 131 -18.94 -16.86 7.37
C ALA A 131 -17.86 -17.16 8.43
N ALA A 132 -18.03 -18.23 9.21
CA ALA A 132 -17.04 -18.69 10.20
C ALA A 132 -15.72 -19.13 9.53
N GLN A 133 -15.82 -19.87 8.42
CA GLN A 133 -14.66 -20.34 7.65
C GLN A 133 -13.93 -19.18 6.96
N LYS A 134 -14.68 -18.21 6.41
CA LYS A 134 -14.12 -16.98 5.83
C LYS A 134 -13.32 -16.20 6.87
N SER A 135 -13.90 -16.00 8.06
CA SER A 135 -13.24 -15.32 9.19
C SER A 135 -11.96 -16.03 9.64
N SER A 136 -11.98 -17.36 9.77
CA SER A 136 -10.79 -18.14 10.15
C SER A 136 -9.67 -18.02 9.12
N ALA A 137 -9.98 -18.14 7.82
CA ALA A 137 -8.99 -18.04 6.75
C ALA A 137 -8.39 -16.63 6.61
N LEU A 138 -9.11 -15.58 7.02
CA LEU A 138 -8.59 -14.21 7.04
C LEU A 138 -7.52 -13.99 8.13
N ARG A 139 -7.55 -14.78 9.21
CA ARG A 139 -6.62 -14.66 10.35
C ARG A 139 -5.30 -15.39 10.17
N LEU A 140 -5.18 -16.21 9.12
CA LEU A 140 -3.97 -17.00 8.88
C LEU A 140 -2.75 -16.09 8.65
N PRO A 141 -1.59 -16.38 9.23
CA PRO A 141 -0.40 -15.58 9.00
C PRO A 141 -0.01 -15.63 7.52
N PHE A 142 0.50 -14.52 6.99
CA PHE A 142 1.02 -14.49 5.63
C PHE A 142 2.45 -15.06 5.61
N GLN A 143 2.70 -16.04 4.74
CA GLN A 143 3.97 -16.76 4.63
C GLN A 143 4.77 -16.37 3.37
N GLY A 144 4.49 -15.22 2.75
CA GLY A 144 5.26 -14.69 1.62
C GLY A 144 4.81 -15.21 0.25
N SER A 145 4.84 -16.53 0.02
CA SER A 145 4.53 -17.11 -1.29
C SER A 145 3.05 -17.46 -1.49
N LYS A 146 2.31 -17.64 -0.40
CA LYS A 146 0.94 -18.17 -0.40
C LYS A 146 -0.03 -17.18 0.23
N ILE A 147 -1.16 -16.94 -0.45
CA ILE A 147 -2.18 -16.00 0.03
C ILE A 147 -2.77 -16.46 1.37
N PHE A 148 -3.09 -17.74 1.54
CA PHE A 148 -3.67 -18.30 2.77
C PHE A 148 -2.68 -19.14 3.60
N GLY A 149 -1.43 -19.28 3.16
CA GLY A 149 -0.41 -20.10 3.84
C GLY A 149 -0.53 -21.61 3.59
N SER A 150 0.44 -22.37 4.05
CA SER A 150 0.49 -23.84 3.92
C SER A 150 -0.65 -24.55 4.65
N GLU A 151 -1.09 -24.02 5.79
CA GLU A 151 -2.15 -24.61 6.61
C GLU A 151 -3.49 -24.73 5.87
N PHE A 152 -3.79 -23.73 5.03
CA PHE A 152 -4.98 -23.75 4.18
C PHE A 152 -4.86 -24.81 3.08
N GLU A 153 -3.69 -24.94 2.46
CA GLU A 153 -3.43 -25.96 1.44
C GLU A 153 -3.50 -27.37 2.02
N ASP A 154 -2.94 -27.61 3.21
CA ASP A 154 -3.00 -28.90 3.89
C ASP A 154 -4.45 -29.30 4.21
N CYS A 155 -5.27 -28.33 4.63
CA CYS A 155 -6.70 -28.54 4.85
C CYS A 155 -7.41 -28.89 3.54
N MET A 156 -7.16 -28.14 2.47
CA MET A 156 -7.74 -28.40 1.15
C MET A 156 -7.29 -29.75 0.58
N HIS A 157 -6.03 -30.13 0.73
CA HIS A 157 -5.51 -31.43 0.29
C HIS A 157 -6.14 -32.58 1.05
N LYS A 158 -6.32 -32.46 2.38
CA LYS A 158 -7.05 -33.45 3.18
C LYS A 158 -8.49 -33.60 2.70
N LEU A 159 -9.19 -32.49 2.46
CA LEU A 159 -10.57 -32.51 1.98
C LEU A 159 -10.70 -33.12 0.57
N LEU A 160 -9.79 -32.81 -0.34
CA LEU A 160 -9.80 -33.34 -1.71
C LEU A 160 -9.49 -34.84 -1.75
N ASN A 161 -8.52 -35.29 -0.95
CA ASN A 161 -8.20 -36.71 -0.83
C ASN A 161 -9.37 -37.51 -0.23
N GLN A 162 -10.19 -36.88 0.63
CA GLN A 162 -11.40 -37.49 1.19
C GLN A 162 -12.60 -37.48 0.23
N SER A 163 -12.66 -36.53 -0.70
CA SER A 163 -13.82 -36.32 -1.59
C SER A 163 -13.61 -36.85 -3.02
N GLY A 164 -12.42 -37.38 -3.35
CA GLY A 164 -12.13 -37.94 -4.67
C GLY A 164 -12.15 -36.91 -5.81
N LEU A 165 -12.15 -35.60 -5.49
CA LEU A 165 -12.20 -34.51 -6.45
C LEU A 165 -10.81 -34.15 -6.96
N ASP A 166 -10.68 -34.07 -8.28
CA ASP A 166 -9.41 -33.88 -8.99
C ASP A 166 -8.68 -32.57 -8.63
N LYS A 167 -7.35 -32.68 -8.46
CA LYS A 167 -6.41 -31.60 -8.08
C LYS A 167 -6.43 -30.37 -9.00
N VAL A 168 -7.02 -30.47 -10.19
CA VAL A 168 -6.98 -29.46 -11.27
C VAL A 168 -7.74 -28.18 -10.92
N ILE A 169 -8.75 -28.24 -10.05
CA ILE A 169 -9.59 -27.07 -9.70
C ILE A 169 -8.84 -26.09 -8.77
N LEU A 170 -7.91 -26.57 -7.96
CA LEU A 170 -7.15 -25.72 -7.03
C LEU A 170 -6.14 -24.80 -7.73
N GLN A 171 -5.45 -25.30 -8.76
CA GLN A 171 -4.43 -24.52 -9.48
C GLN A 171 -5.04 -23.31 -10.20
N LYS A 172 -6.25 -23.41 -10.75
CA LYS A 172 -6.88 -22.31 -11.50
C LYS A 172 -7.47 -21.19 -10.65
N HIS A 173 -7.84 -21.45 -9.39
CA HIS A 173 -8.55 -20.47 -8.56
C HIS A 173 -7.75 -19.88 -7.40
N TYR A 174 -6.69 -20.56 -6.94
CA TYR A 174 -5.94 -20.15 -5.74
C TYR A 174 -4.46 -19.83 -5.99
N PHE A 175 -3.92 -20.24 -7.14
CA PHE A 175 -2.54 -19.95 -7.54
C PHE A 175 -2.53 -18.95 -8.69
N PHE A 176 -2.47 -17.66 -8.37
CA PHE A 176 -1.94 -16.68 -9.30
C PHE A 176 -0.43 -16.61 -9.05
N HIS A 177 0.33 -17.28 -9.93
CA HIS A 177 1.75 -16.97 -10.13
C HIS A 177 1.88 -15.55 -10.69
#